data_AF-A0A4C1SXR3-F1
#
_entry.id   AF-A0A4C1SXR3-F1
#
_cell.length_a   1.000
_cell.length_b   1.000
_cell.length_c   1.000
_cell.angle_alpha   90.00
_cell.angle_beta   90.00
_cell.angle_gamma   90.00
#
_symmetry.space_group_name_H-M   'P 1'
#
loop_
_entity.id
_entity.type
_entity.pdbx_description
1 polymer ?
#
loop_
_entity_poly.entity_id
_entity_poly.type
_entity_poly.pdbx_seq_one_letter_code
_entity_poly.pdbx_strand_id
1 'polypeptide(L)'
;MEPQRSEIAMRHVFRLKRQKARESLSEYLQSLKYLVATCNFGSGLEENLRDQFVSRLSSDDMRSRLFTERDVKFKRTVELALALEVTCDDDRWALSLGSGASPGHHCVRFWGRESIQINGDQLMAIHRQSTYRGL
;
A
#
# COMPACT_ATOMS: atom_id res chain seq x y z
N MET A 1 6.62 1.13 32.42
CA MET A 1 6.68 2.15 31.36
C MET A 1 7.36 1.50 30.16
N GLU A 2 6.66 1.31 29.04
CA GLU A 2 7.35 1.04 27.78
C GLU A 2 8.02 2.33 27.31
N PRO A 3 9.29 2.30 26.90
CA PRO A 3 9.96 3.48 26.40
C PRO A 3 9.25 3.99 25.13
N GLN A 4 8.98 5.29 25.09
CA GLN A 4 8.49 5.95 23.88
C GLN A 4 9.52 5.69 22.77
N ARG A 5 9.11 4.95 21.73
CA ARG A 5 10.01 4.61 20.63
C ARG A 5 10.46 5.88 19.94
N SER A 6 11.77 6.04 19.77
CA SER A 6 12.35 7.20 19.08
C SER A 6 11.89 7.25 17.62
N GLU A 7 11.90 8.43 17.00
CA GLU A 7 11.60 8.60 15.58
C GLU A 7 12.46 7.67 14.70
N ILE A 8 13.73 7.47 15.08
CA ILE A 8 14.66 6.57 14.41
C ILE A 8 14.16 5.13 14.47
N ALA A 9 13.67 4.68 15.62
CA ALA A 9 13.10 3.34 15.77
C ALA A 9 11.83 3.17 14.91
N MET A 10 10.96 4.17 14.86
CA MET A 10 9.75 4.12 14.02
C MET A 10 10.09 4.09 12.53
N ARG A 11 11.02 4.94 12.09
CA ARG A 11 11.54 4.93 10.71
C ARG A 11 12.18 3.59 10.37
N HIS A 12 12.93 2.98 11.29
CA HIS A 12 13.50 1.66 11.09
C HIS A 12 12.40 0.60 10.87
N VAL A 13 11.37 0.57 11.70
CA VAL A 13 10.23 -0.34 11.54
C VAL A 13 9.52 -0.11 10.20
N PHE A 14 9.30 1.15 9.82
CA PHE A 14 8.74 1.51 8.52
C PHE A 14 9.57 0.94 7.37
N ARG A 15 10.91 1.07 7.41
CA ARG A 15 11.81 0.54 6.37
C ARG A 15 11.82 -0.98 6.26
N LEU A 16 11.57 -1.68 7.36
CA LEU A 16 11.45 -3.14 7.39
C LEU A 16 10.11 -3.65 6.85
N LYS A 17 9.06 -2.83 6.84
CA LYS A 17 7.72 -3.25 6.39
C LYS A 17 7.73 -3.56 4.89
N ARG A 18 7.60 -4.85 4.59
CA ARG A 18 7.41 -5.41 3.25
C ARG A 18 6.01 -5.98 3.06
N GLN A 19 5.57 -6.06 1.81
CA GLN A 19 4.33 -6.77 1.46
C GLN A 19 4.53 -8.25 1.77
N LYS A 20 3.59 -8.86 2.51
CA LYS A 20 3.61 -10.31 2.76
C LYS A 20 3.08 -11.06 1.52
N ALA A 21 3.46 -12.32 1.36
CA ALA A 21 3.11 -13.11 0.18
C ALA A 21 1.60 -13.26 -0.10
N ARG A 22 0.74 -13.04 0.89
CA ARG A 22 -0.73 -13.12 0.79
C ARG A 22 -1.43 -11.83 1.23
N GLU A 23 -0.68 -10.74 1.36
CA GLU A 23 -1.23 -9.43 1.72
C GLU A 23 -1.55 -8.68 0.44
N SER A 24 -2.79 -8.23 0.30
CA SER A 24 -3.22 -7.39 -0.83
C SER A 24 -2.49 -6.04 -0.82
N LEU A 25 -2.42 -5.36 -1.97
CA LEU A 25 -1.83 -4.03 -2.03
C LEU A 25 -2.54 -3.03 -1.11
N SER A 26 -3.87 -3.13 -0.96
CA SER A 26 -4.63 -2.24 -0.07
C SER A 26 -4.26 -2.43 1.40
N GLU A 27 -4.11 -3.67 1.87
CA GLU A 27 -3.70 -3.98 3.25
C GLU A 27 -2.26 -3.52 3.50
N TYR A 28 -1.39 -3.75 2.51
CA TYR A 28 -0.02 -3.30 2.58
C TYR A 28 0.08 -1.76 2.67
N LEU A 29 -0.66 -1.05 1.81
CA LEU A 29 -0.72 0.40 1.80
C LEU A 29 -1.27 0.96 3.12
N GLN A 30 -2.31 0.35 3.68
CA GLN A 30 -2.88 0.73 4.97
C GLN A 30 -1.84 0.56 6.09
N SER A 31 -1.09 -0.54 6.09
CA SER A 31 -0.02 -0.78 7.06
C SER A 31 1.10 0.27 6.96
N LEU A 32 1.50 0.65 5.74
CA LEU A 32 2.49 1.72 5.54
C LEU A 32 2.00 3.07 6.07
N LYS A 33 0.74 3.43 5.78
CA LYS A 33 0.11 4.66 6.28
C LYS A 33 0.03 4.69 7.81
N TYR A 34 -0.22 3.55 8.44
CA TYR A 34 -0.21 3.46 9.90
C TYR A 34 1.19 3.72 10.48
N LEU A 35 2.23 3.12 9.90
CA LEU A 35 3.60 3.28 10.40
C LEU A 35 4.14 4.69 10.16
N VAL A 36 3.84 5.28 8.99
CA VAL A 36 4.38 6.56 8.58
C VAL A 36 3.92 7.72 9.48
N ALA A 37 2.72 7.60 10.07
CA ALA A 37 2.15 8.56 11.01
C ALA A 37 3.07 8.86 12.21
N THR A 38 3.90 7.88 12.58
CA THR A 38 4.83 7.97 13.72
C THR A 38 6.27 8.28 13.32
N CYS A 39 6.55 8.42 12.02
CA CYS A 39 7.90 8.58 11.49
C CYS A 39 8.35 10.04 11.34
N ASN A 40 7.43 11.00 11.45
CA ASN A 40 7.68 12.44 11.32
C ASN A 40 8.53 12.80 10.08
N PHE A 41 8.09 12.41 8.88
CA PHE A 41 8.84 12.68 7.64
C PHE A 41 8.69 14.12 7.10
N GLY A 42 7.81 14.93 7.69
CA GLY A 42 7.56 16.30 7.25
C GLY A 42 7.15 16.38 5.77
N SER A 43 7.77 17.29 5.03
CA SER A 43 7.51 17.51 3.60
C SER A 43 7.86 16.30 2.72
N GLY A 44 8.75 15.42 3.16
CA GLY A 44 9.16 14.23 2.43
C GLY A 44 8.20 13.03 2.57
N LEU A 45 7.02 13.21 3.19
CA LEU A 45 6.10 12.11 3.50
C LEU A 45 5.71 11.27 2.27
N GLU A 46 5.27 11.94 1.20
CA GLU A 46 4.80 11.25 -0.01
C GLU A 46 5.93 10.52 -0.74
N GLU A 47 7.11 11.11 -0.80
CA GLU A 47 8.30 10.51 -1.41
C GLU A 47 8.73 9.26 -0.62
N ASN A 48 8.77 9.36 0.72
CA ASN A 48 9.12 8.24 1.58
C ASN A 48 8.10 7.09 1.47
N LEU A 49 6.80 7.39 1.37
CA LEU A 49 5.75 6.41 1.16
C LEU A 49 5.88 5.72 -0.21
N ARG A 50 6.08 6.50 -1.27
CA ARG A 50 6.27 5.98 -2.63
C ARG A 50 7.46 5.03 -2.69
N ASP A 51 8.61 5.48 -2.23
CA ASP A 51 9.86 4.73 -2.35
C ASP A 51 9.79 3.45 -1.52
N GLN A 52 9.19 3.50 -0.32
CA GLN A 52 8.97 2.31 0.51
C GLN A 52 7.98 1.34 -0.15
N PHE A 53 6.85 1.85 -0.65
CA PHE A 53 5.82 1.05 -1.29
C PHE A 53 6.39 0.28 -2.47
N VAL A 54 7.04 0.96 -3.42
CA VAL A 54 7.60 0.33 -4.63
C VAL A 54 8.73 -0.65 -4.28
N SER A 55 9.69 -0.24 -3.47
CA SER A 55 10.89 -1.06 -3.20
C SER A 55 10.58 -2.38 -2.46
N ARG A 56 9.47 -2.42 -1.72
CA ARG A 56 9.08 -3.54 -0.86
C ARG A 56 7.78 -4.25 -1.29
N LEU A 57 7.33 -4.05 -2.53
CA LEU A 57 6.34 -4.92 -3.15
C LEU A 57 6.83 -6.37 -3.18
N SER A 58 5.89 -7.31 -3.08
CA SER A 58 6.19 -8.75 -3.18
C SER A 58 6.36 -9.21 -4.63
N SER A 59 5.67 -8.56 -5.58
CA SER A 59 5.78 -8.86 -7.01
C SER A 59 6.95 -8.11 -7.65
N ASP A 60 7.96 -8.87 -8.06
CA ASP A 60 9.12 -8.33 -8.76
C ASP A 60 8.76 -7.75 -10.13
N ASP A 61 7.80 -8.34 -10.84
CA ASP A 61 7.32 -7.84 -12.14
C ASP A 61 6.63 -6.48 -12.02
N MET A 62 5.73 -6.34 -11.04
CA MET A 62 5.05 -5.06 -10.78
C MET A 62 6.05 -3.99 -10.37
N ARG A 63 6.99 -4.34 -9.48
CA ARG A 63 8.05 -3.43 -9.04
C ARG A 63 8.92 -3.00 -10.21
N SER A 64 9.31 -3.92 -11.09
CA SER A 64 10.09 -3.63 -12.30
C SER A 64 9.35 -2.63 -13.22
N ARG A 65 8.06 -2.87 -13.50
CA ARG A 65 7.22 -1.94 -14.27
C ARG A 65 7.16 -0.55 -13.64
N LEU A 66 6.93 -0.47 -12.33
CA LEU A 66 6.86 0.81 -11.62
C LEU A 66 8.18 1.58 -11.64
N PHE A 67 9.34 0.91 -11.71
CA PHE A 67 10.63 1.58 -11.85
C PHE A 67 10.88 2.18 -13.25
N THR A 68 10.12 1.77 -14.26
CA THR A 68 10.24 2.36 -15.62
C THR A 68 9.47 3.67 -15.79
N GLU A 69 8.55 3.97 -14.87
CA GLU A 69 7.72 5.16 -14.93
C GLU A 69 8.51 6.43 -14.53
N ARG A 70 8.43 7.47 -15.37
CA ARG A 70 9.11 8.75 -15.12
C ARG A 70 8.26 9.68 -14.25
N ASP A 71 8.91 10.35 -13.29
CA ASP A 71 8.34 11.41 -12.45
C ASP A 71 7.00 11.08 -11.76
N VAL A 72 6.84 9.83 -11.31
CA VAL A 72 5.60 9.40 -10.66
C VAL A 72 5.48 9.88 -9.21
N LYS A 73 4.34 10.53 -8.93
CA LYS A 73 3.89 10.89 -7.58
C LYS A 73 3.26 9.67 -6.89
N PHE A 74 3.27 9.65 -5.56
CA PHE A 74 2.75 8.54 -4.75
C PHE A 74 1.36 8.07 -5.18
N LYS A 75 0.41 9.01 -5.35
CA LYS A 75 -0.95 8.69 -5.80
C LYS A 75 -0.96 7.91 -7.12
N ARG A 76 -0.19 8.38 -8.11
CA ARG A 76 -0.12 7.75 -9.44
C ARG A 76 0.52 6.37 -9.37
N THR A 77 1.57 6.22 -8.56
CA THR A 77 2.22 4.93 -8.30
C THR A 77 1.23 3.91 -7.74
N VAL A 78 0.39 4.31 -6.77
CA VAL A 78 -0.62 3.44 -6.17
C VAL A 78 -1.70 3.06 -7.18
N GLU A 79 -2.22 4.00 -7.96
CA GLU A 79 -3.20 3.73 -9.01
C GLU A 79 -2.69 2.71 -10.02
N LEU A 80 -1.44 2.87 -10.49
CA LEU A 80 -0.83 1.96 -11.44
C LEU A 80 -0.60 0.57 -10.84
N ALA A 81 -0.12 0.50 -9.59
CA ALA A 81 0.08 -0.77 -8.90
C ALA A 81 -1.24 -1.54 -8.73
N LEU A 82 -2.32 -0.86 -8.33
CA LEU A 82 -3.65 -1.47 -8.20
C LEU A 82 -4.20 -1.96 -9.55
N ALA A 83 -3.98 -1.20 -10.63
CA ALA A 83 -4.36 -1.63 -11.97
C ALA A 83 -3.61 -2.92 -12.40
N LEU A 84 -2.34 -3.03 -12.04
CA LEU A 84 -1.51 -4.21 -12.33
C LEU A 84 -1.91 -5.43 -11.48
N GLU A 85 -2.31 -5.24 -10.21
CA GLU A 85 -2.78 -6.33 -9.33
C GLU A 85 -3.98 -7.05 -9.94
N VAL A 86 -4.96 -6.29 -10.45
CA VAL A 86 -6.15 -6.85 -11.11
C VAL A 86 -5.78 -7.67 -12.33
N THR A 87 -4.90 -7.15 -13.20
CA THR A 87 -4.48 -7.89 -14.40
C THR A 87 -3.74 -9.20 -14.08
N CYS A 88 -2.98 -9.23 -12.98
CA CYS A 88 -2.23 -10.42 -12.57
C CYS A 88 -3.12 -11.50 -11.94
N ASP A 89 -4.18 -11.10 -11.22
CA ASP A 89 -5.17 -12.04 -10.70
C ASP A 89 -6.08 -12.60 -11.80
N ASP A 90 -6.37 -11.81 -12.84
CA ASP A 90 -7.08 -12.30 -14.03
C ASP A 90 -6.27 -13.38 -14.80
N ASP A 91 -4.95 -13.24 -14.90
CA ASP A 91 -4.12 -14.28 -15.51
C ASP A 91 -4.06 -15.57 -14.67
N ARG A 92 -4.27 -15.48 -13.34
CA ARG A 92 -4.14 -16.60 -12.40
C ARG A 92 -5.31 -17.58 -12.47
N TRP A 93 -6.52 -17.14 -12.84
CA TRP A 93 -7.67 -18.04 -13.01
C TRP A 93 -7.66 -18.76 -14.36
N ALA A 94 -6.96 -18.22 -15.37
CA ALA A 94 -6.86 -18.82 -16.71
C ALA A 94 -6.11 -20.17 -16.73
N LEU A 95 -5.32 -20.48 -15.69
CA LEU A 95 -4.62 -21.76 -15.56
C LEU A 95 -5.47 -22.90 -14.95
N SER A 96 -6.71 -22.63 -14.54
CA SER A 96 -7.60 -23.66 -13.94
C SER A 96 -8.64 -24.23 -14.91
N LEU A 97 -8.87 -23.62 -16.07
CA LEU A 97 -9.86 -24.08 -17.05
C LEU A 97 -9.30 -23.92 -18.46
N GLY A 98 -8.91 -25.02 -19.09
CA GLY A 98 -8.57 -25.01 -20.50
C GLY A 98 -9.77 -24.58 -21.33
N SER A 99 -9.69 -23.42 -21.99
CA SER A 99 -10.24 -23.13 -23.32
C SER A 99 -10.10 -21.64 -23.63
N GLY A 100 -9.66 -21.36 -24.86
CA GLY A 100 -9.39 -20.02 -25.35
C GLY A 100 -10.60 -19.09 -25.27
N ALA A 101 -10.42 -17.96 -24.61
CA ALA A 101 -11.22 -16.78 -24.82
C ALA A 101 -10.28 -15.56 -24.68
N SER A 102 -10.13 -14.81 -25.76
CA SER A 102 -9.40 -13.55 -25.78
C SER A 102 -9.98 -12.58 -24.73
N PRO A 103 -9.15 -11.93 -23.89
CA PRO A 103 -9.68 -10.95 -22.94
C PRO A 103 -10.08 -9.66 -23.68
N GLY A 104 -11.37 -9.56 -24.00
CA GLY A 104 -12.03 -8.29 -24.22
C GLY A 104 -12.02 -7.51 -22.91
N HIS A 105 -11.52 -6.28 -22.98
CA HIS A 105 -11.58 -5.24 -21.96
C HIS A 105 -12.82 -5.31 -21.06
N HIS A 106 -12.61 -5.51 -19.75
CA HIS A 106 -13.59 -5.10 -18.75
C HIS A 106 -12.89 -4.39 -17.59
N CYS A 107 -12.64 -3.10 -17.82
CA CYS A 107 -12.50 -2.14 -16.74
C CYS A 107 -13.88 -1.89 -16.14
N VAL A 108 -14.07 -2.18 -14.85
CA VAL A 108 -14.67 -1.25 -13.87
C VAL A 108 -14.74 -1.90 -12.48
N ARG A 109 -13.88 -1.46 -11.57
CA ARG A 109 -14.37 -1.10 -10.22
C ARG A 109 -14.01 0.35 -9.95
N PHE A 110 -15.02 1.17 -10.19
CA PHE A 110 -15.16 2.52 -9.66
C PHE A 110 -14.65 2.58 -8.22
N TRP A 111 -13.60 3.35 -7.97
CA TRP A 111 -13.43 3.97 -6.67
C TRP A 111 -14.49 5.06 -6.57
N GLY A 112 -15.60 4.74 -5.90
CA GLY A 112 -16.63 5.70 -5.56
C GLY A 112 -16.01 6.83 -4.75
N ARG A 113 -15.99 8.03 -5.37
CA ARG A 113 -16.01 9.36 -4.78
C ARG A 113 -15.99 9.39 -3.24
N GLU A 114 -14.80 9.40 -2.66
CA GLU A 114 -14.56 10.24 -1.51
C GLU A 114 -13.18 10.86 -1.69
N SER A 115 -13.17 12.16 -1.97
CA SER A 115 -11.96 12.98 -1.87
C SER A 115 -11.42 12.82 -0.47
N ILE A 116 -10.47 11.91 -0.27
CA ILE A 116 -9.66 11.87 0.94
C ILE A 116 -8.72 13.08 0.82
N GLN A 117 -9.27 14.26 1.11
CA GLN A 117 -8.51 15.41 1.55
C GLN A 117 -7.97 15.04 2.92
N ILE A 118 -6.73 14.57 2.97
CA ILE A 118 -6.02 14.39 4.23
C ILE A 118 -5.66 15.79 4.73
N ASN A 119 -6.60 16.46 5.40
CA ASN A 119 -6.26 17.56 6.29
C ASN A 119 -5.54 16.96 7.51
N GLY A 120 -4.53 17.68 8.02
CA GLY A 120 -3.61 17.23 9.08
C GLY A 120 -4.25 16.82 10.42
N ASP A 121 -5.57 16.96 10.56
CA ASP A 121 -6.29 16.77 11.82
C ASP A 121 -6.96 15.39 11.96
N GLN A 122 -6.89 14.50 10.96
CA GLN A 122 -7.56 13.19 11.02
C GLN A 122 -6.71 12.05 11.64
N LEU A 123 -5.65 12.39 12.38
CA LEU A 123 -4.66 11.43 12.89
C LEU A 123 -4.93 10.85 14.29
N MET A 124 -6.04 11.20 14.97
CA MET A 124 -6.26 10.80 16.38
C MET A 124 -7.48 9.91 16.66
N ALA A 125 -8.08 9.26 15.66
CA ALA A 125 -9.29 8.43 15.86
C ALA A 125 -9.07 6.91 15.85
N ILE A 126 -7.83 6.40 15.90
CA ILE A 126 -7.56 4.96 16.04
C ILE A 126 -6.74 4.71 17.32
N HIS A 127 -7.28 5.13 18.46
CA HIS A 127 -6.74 4.73 19.76
C HIS A 127 -7.84 4.48 20.80
N ARG A 128 -8.80 3.60 20.49
CA ARG A 128 -9.70 3.05 21.52
C ARG A 128 -10.40 1.78 21.07
N GLN A 129 -9.68 0.67 20.97
CA GLN A 129 -10.22 -0.70 21.10
C GLN A 129 -9.07 -1.71 21.04
N SER A 130 -8.26 -1.77 22.10
CA SER A 130 -7.45 -2.97 22.35
C SER A 130 -6.99 -3.07 23.80
N THR A 131 -7.91 -2.88 24.74
CA THR A 131 -7.77 -3.34 26.12
C THR A 131 -9.16 -3.63 26.64
N TYR A 132 -9.51 -4.92 26.73
CA TYR A 132 -10.50 -5.57 27.60
C TYR A 132 -10.98 -6.88 26.94
N ARG A 133 -10.09 -7.87 26.94
CA ARG A 133 -10.43 -9.29 26.96
C ARG A 133 -9.24 -10.01 27.61
N GLY A 134 -9.39 -10.33 28.88
CA GLY A 134 -8.32 -10.93 29.69
C GLY A 134 -8.43 -10.57 31.16
N LEU A 135 -9.62 -10.75 31.73
CA LEU A 135 -9.81 -11.21 33.11
C LEU A 135 -10.68 -12.46 33.02
#